data_AF-A0A9W5R421-F1
#
_entry.id   AF-A0A9W5R421-F1
#
_cell.length_a   1.000
_cell.length_b   1.000
_cell.length_c   1.000
_cell.angle_alpha   90.00
_cell.angle_beta   90.00
_cell.angle_gamma   90.00
#
_symmetry.space_group_name_H-M   'P 1'
#
loop_
_entity.id
_entity.type
_entity.pdbx_description
1 polymer ?
#
loop_
_entity_poly.entity_id
_entity_poly.type
_entity_poly.pdbx_seq_one_letter_code
_entity_poly.pdbx_strand_id
1 'polypeptide(L)' 'MYYIAIHYNVKKENAYQLDGMNYFLQVFVKERGEWKIAESVVAPTEQIVQNGDGFGMKEEMVYGDRRENVK' A
#
# COMPACT_ATOMS: atom_id res chain seq x y z
N MET A 1 -9.37 -2.48 12.17
CA MET A 1 -8.70 -1.67 11.15
C MET A 1 -7.21 -1.92 11.31
N TYR A 2 -6.53 -2.30 10.22
CA TYR A 2 -5.11 -2.67 10.29
C TYR A 2 -4.33 -1.97 9.18
N TYR A 3 -3.14 -1.47 9.51
CA TYR A 3 -2.15 -1.07 8.53
C TYR A 3 -1.38 -2.32 8.10
N ILE A 4 -1.30 -2.54 6.81
CA ILE A 4 -0.55 -3.65 6.23
C ILE A 4 0.44 -3.11 5.21
N ALA A 5 1.67 -3.60 5.29
CA ALA A 5 2.66 -3.44 4.23
C ALA A 5 2.63 -4.69 3.37
N ILE A 6 2.55 -4.51 2.06
CA ILE A 6 2.55 -5.61 1.10
C ILE A 6 3.62 -5.34 0.06
N HIS A 7 4.52 -6.31 -0.09
CA HIS A 7 5.47 -6.36 -1.19
C HIS A 7 4.91 -7.29 -2.26
N TYR A 8 4.49 -6.74 -3.39
CA TYR A 8 3.93 -7.53 -4.49
C TYR A 8 4.49 -7.09 -5.84
N ASN A 9 4.36 -8.00 -6.81
CA ASN A 9 4.68 -7.71 -8.20
C ASN A 9 3.39 -7.43 -8.98
N VAL A 10 3.32 -6.32 -9.72
CA VAL A 10 2.19 -6.02 -10.61
C VAL A 10 2.60 -6.13 -12.07
N LYS A 11 1.68 -6.64 -12.89
CA LYS A 11 1.87 -6.69 -14.35
C LYS A 11 1.79 -5.30 -14.99
N LYS A 12 1.00 -4.40 -14.41
CA LYS A 12 0.82 -3.01 -14.84
C LYS A 12 0.60 -2.16 -13.61
N GLU A 13 1.45 -1.16 -13.44
CA GLU A 13 1.34 -0.19 -12.36
C GLU A 13 0.19 0.80 -12.60
N ASN A 14 -0.38 1.32 -11.53
CA ASN A 14 -1.21 2.52 -11.52
C ASN A 14 -0.91 3.36 -10.26
N ALA A 15 -1.48 4.56 -10.16
CA ALA A 15 -1.24 5.48 -9.04
C ALA A 15 -1.62 4.92 -7.65
N TYR A 16 -2.31 3.78 -7.57
CA TYR A 16 -2.71 3.13 -6.33
C TYR A 16 -1.98 1.80 -6.09
N GLN A 17 -1.42 1.21 -7.13
CA GLN A 17 -0.74 -0.08 -7.08
C GLN A 17 0.56 -0.01 -7.87
N LEU A 18 1.66 0.18 -7.16
CA LEU A 18 3.01 0.21 -7.71
C LEU A 18 3.69 -1.14 -7.51
N ASP A 19 4.62 -1.50 -8.38
CA ASP A 19 5.45 -2.67 -8.18
C ASP A 19 6.35 -2.49 -6.95
N GLY A 20 6.43 -3.50 -6.10
CA GLY A 20 7.19 -3.46 -4.85
C GLY A 20 6.36 -3.10 -3.62
N MET A 21 6.94 -2.31 -2.70
CA MET A 21 6.38 -2.09 -1.37
C MET A 21 5.27 -1.04 -1.36
N ASN A 22 4.10 -1.43 -0.86
CA ASN A 22 2.92 -0.56 -0.74
C ASN A 22 2.27 -0.73 0.63
N TYR A 23 1.63 0.33 1.12
CA TYR A 23 0.97 0.36 2.42
C TYR A 23 -0.53 0.56 2.24
N PHE A 24 -1.33 -0.19 2.99
CA PHE A 24 -2.78 -0.12 2.94
C PHE A 24 -3.38 -0.07 4.34
N LEU A 25 -4.49 0.65 4.45
CA LEU A 25 -5.42 0.55 5.55
C LEU A 25 -6.53 -0.43 5.14
N GLN A 26 -6.61 -1.56 5.80
CA GLN A 26 -7.56 -2.62 5.48
C GLN A 26 -8.70 -2.66 6.50
N VAL A 27 -9.93 -2.53 6.00
CA VAL A 27 -11.17 -2.72 6.77
C VAL A 27 -11.70 -4.12 6.50
N PHE A 28 -12.04 -4.84 7.56
CA PHE A 28 -12.57 -6.20 7.49
C PHE A 28 -13.96 -6.26 8.11
N VAL A 29 -14.85 -7.04 7.51
CA VAL A 29 -16.18 -7.35 8.04
C VAL A 29 -16.34 -8.87 8.17
N LYS A 30 -17.22 -9.30 9.08
CA LYS A 30 -17.64 -10.71 9.17
C LYS A 30 -18.87 -10.93 8.31
N GLU A 31 -18.74 -11.75 7.28
CA GLU A 31 -19.86 -12.21 6.45
C GLU A 31 -19.99 -13.73 6.59
N ARG A 32 -21.16 -14.19 7.05
CA ARG A 32 -21.44 -15.63 7.27
C ARG A 32 -20.38 -16.35 8.10
N GLY A 33 -19.79 -15.65 9.08
CA GLY A 33 -18.76 -16.18 9.97
C GLY A 33 -17.32 -16.06 9.46
N GLU A 34 -17.11 -15.65 8.21
CA GLU A 34 -15.79 -15.47 7.61
C GLU A 34 -15.38 -13.99 7.59
N TRP A 35 -14.11 -13.71 7.86
CA TRP A 35 -13.57 -12.36 7.67
C TRP A 35 -13.35 -12.10 6.18
N LYS A 36 -13.92 -11.00 5.70
CA LYS A 36 -13.76 -10.51 4.32
C LYS A 36 -13.19 -9.09 4.35
N ILE A 37 -12.42 -8.76 3.32
CA ILE A 37 -11.98 -7.40 3.06
C ILE A 37 -13.20 -6.61 2.58
N ALA A 38 -13.57 -5.56 3.32
CA ALA A 38 -14.63 -4.64 2.95
C ALA A 38 -14.10 -3.47 2.11
N GLU A 39 -12.92 -2.95 2.50
CA GLU A 39 -12.32 -1.76 1.91
C GLU A 39 -10.81 -1.81 2.05
N SER A 40 -10.10 -1.45 0.96
CA SER A 40 -8.66 -1.25 0.93
C SER A 40 -8.36 0.20 0.54
N VAL A 41 -7.82 0.97 1.47
CA VAL A 41 -7.44 2.37 1.25
C VAL A 41 -5.92 2.45 1.16
N VAL A 42 -5.41 3.10 0.12
CA VAL A 42 -3.97 3.37 0.00
C VAL A 42 -3.53 4.27 1.15
N ALA A 43 -2.55 3.81 1.91
CA ALA A 43 -2.00 4.57 3.02
C ALA A 43 -1.00 5.63 2.50
N PRO A 44 -0.76 6.69 3.29
CA PRO A 44 0.21 7.74 2.96
C PRO A 44 1.66 7.21 3.03
N THR A 45 2.11 6.48 2.00
CA THR A 45 3.45 5.85 1.97
C THR A 45 4.57 6.86 2.18
N GLU A 46 4.49 8.03 1.55
CA GLU A 46 5.53 9.06 1.68
C GLU A 46 5.67 9.53 3.14
N GLN A 47 4.56 9.80 3.83
CA GLN A 47 4.61 10.15 5.26
C GLN A 47 5.13 8.99 6.13
N ILE A 48 4.76 7.74 5.84
CA ILE A 48 5.25 6.56 6.57
C ILE A 48 6.79 6.47 6.47
N VAL A 49 7.33 6.68 5.27
CA VAL A 49 8.78 6.69 5.03
C VAL A 49 9.45 7.88 5.73
N GLN A 50 8.90 9.09 5.60
CA GLN A 50 9.45 10.31 6.22
C GLN A 50 9.51 10.21 7.75
N ASN A 51 8.58 9.50 8.38
CA ASN A 51 8.57 9.27 9.83
C ASN A 51 9.57 8.20 10.29
N GLY A 52 10.19 7.46 9.38
CA GLY A 52 11.09 6.35 9.71
C GLY A 52 10.36 5.06 10.10
N ASP A 53 9.06 4.97 9.82
CA ASP A 53 8.22 3.80 10.12
C ASP A 53 8.18 2.78 8.98
N GLY A 54 8.87 3.08 7.87
CA GLY A 54 8.97 2.23 6.68
C GLY A 54 9.92 1.03 6.85
N PHE A 55 9.99 0.18 5.81
CA PHE A 55 10.80 -1.04 5.83
C PHE A 55 12.23 -0.87 5.28
N GLY A 56 12.63 0.35 4.91
CA GLY A 56 13.92 0.68 4.32
C GLY A 56 14.09 0.24 2.86
N MET A 57 13.00 -0.04 2.15
CA MET A 57 13.04 -0.59 0.79
C MET A 57 13.26 0.53 -0.25
N LYS A 58 13.90 0.22 -1.38
CA LYS A 58 14.18 1.25 -2.40
C LYS A 58 12.88 1.80 -2.99
N GLU A 59 11.88 0.93 -3.16
CA GLU A 59 10.62 1.21 -3.84
C GLU A 59 9.74 2.20 -3.08
N GLU A 60 9.79 2.20 -1.74
CA GLU A 60 9.05 3.14 -0.90
C GLU A 60 9.70 4.54 -0.86
N MET A 61 11.03 4.62 -0.98
CA MET A 61 11.78 5.89 -0.93
C MET A 61 11.51 6.79 -2.14
N VAL A 62 11.07 6.20 -3.25
CA VAL A 62 10.69 6.91 -4.49
C VAL A 62 9.20 6.79 -4.80
N TYR A 63 8.37 6.44 -3.79
CA TYR A 63 6.96 6.13 -3.99
C TYR A 63 6.18 7.31 -4.59
N GLY A 64 6.36 8.52 -4.05
CA GLY A 64 5.67 9.74 -4.51
C GLY A 64 5.96 10.01 -5.99
N ASP A 65 7.25 10.11 -6.34
CA ASP A 65 7.70 10.31 -7.72
C ASP A 65 7.14 9.25 -8.67
N ARG A 66 7.16 7.97 -8.29
CA ARG A 66 6.63 6.89 -9.11
C ARG A 66 5.12 7.02 -9.30
N ARG A 67 4.39 7.32 -8.23
CA ARG A 67 2.95 7.49 -8.25
C ARG A 67 2.50 8.60 -9.19
N GLU A 68 3.22 9.72 -9.22
CA GLU A 68 2.92 10.85 -10.11
C GLU A 68 3.22 10.55 -11.58
N ASN A 69 4.18 9.67 -11.87
CA ASN A 69 4.66 9.39 -13.22
C ASN A 69 4.04 8.15 -13.88
N VAL A 70 3.26 7.37 -13.15
CA VAL A 70 2.56 6.21 -13.70
C VAL A 70 1.33 6.64 -14.50
N LYS A 71 1.28 6.23 -15.78
CA LYS A 71 0.23 6.56 -16.76
C LYS A 71 -0.91 5.55 -16.82
#